data_AF-A0A941D7T0-F1
#
_entry.id   AF-A0A941D7T0-F1
#
_cell.length_a   1.000
_cell.length_b   1.000
_cell.length_c   1.000
_cell.angle_alpha   90.00
_cell.angle_beta   90.00
_cell.angle_gamma   90.00
#
_symmetry.space_group_name_H-M   'P 1'
#
loop_
_entity.id
_entity.type
_entity.pdbx_description
1 polymer ?
#
loop_
_entity_poly.entity_id
_entity_poly.type
_entity_poly.pdbx_seq_one_letter_code
_entity_poly.pdbx_strand_id
1 'polypeptide(L)'
;MPRGDLVVCSFHTADPYYTGFADALRAGLDAQGIPHDVHRLVKGPDDDWADMTRRKVGILDAACRAHPDKKVFWIDVDCSLVDLPDLVADFSADVIGFQRGFADPLSIGYGRRTRFWEPCFFGINTTPSARDFVATAAALERSSSLKATDDYFFEEAWRTRAAGMSFQVIPSAAVVGRGADLPGVPQFFRFGSSGNVAEYRDKVVQHEPVGSGARPGPRERVTTLAHRTAKAVHHRLPAGARRQARDAADRLGITHLLTASDPVAGLPSGGDATAVARRAAVRTMVSAGQRGDLARVEAGMAAVEAAGGPSAAERAAHEAATAYAHYLAVGDGREPLPLSWWSRPFPGNFGDWLSPYLLQALSGRAVAYKAPTARTSSPHLVAVGSIGRFVSASSVVVGTGVSESDTWLDPAARYVSVRGPVTAAALRASGGPDVERFGDPGALLRRVLPLERGATNGRVALVRHVRHRDLPTILPEGTDELSVLAGTPGQVEDLVRTLVSYDRVVTSAMHVLVACQSYGIPCALVTFAGAEDAVHGTGVKYGDYVRGVGLGMSLTPAVVGLDLRRLDLDPLTTDDRVDDRTLDDVEDAVRTAADLVLTPAGV
;
A
#
# COMPACT_ATOMS: atom_id res chain seq x y z
N MET A 1 35.30 -2.03 -9.24
CA MET A 1 36.24 -2.76 -10.14
C MET A 1 35.43 -3.71 -11.00
N PRO A 2 35.81 -4.01 -12.25
CA PRO A 2 35.04 -4.91 -13.12
C PRO A 2 34.92 -6.31 -12.50
N ARG A 3 33.70 -6.84 -12.39
CA ARG A 3 33.41 -8.17 -11.82
C ARG A 3 33.52 -9.24 -12.91
N GLY A 4 34.75 -9.63 -13.25
CA GLY A 4 35.04 -10.59 -14.32
C GLY A 4 34.71 -12.05 -13.98
N ASP A 5 34.43 -12.34 -12.71
CA ASP A 5 34.13 -13.64 -12.12
C ASP A 5 32.65 -14.06 -12.22
N LEU A 6 31.80 -13.17 -12.74
CA LEU A 6 30.38 -13.44 -12.95
C LEU A 6 29.88 -12.92 -14.31
N VAL A 7 28.69 -13.39 -14.69
CA VAL A 7 27.95 -12.90 -15.86
C VAL A 7 26.46 -12.89 -15.57
N VAL A 8 25.75 -11.85 -16.02
CA VAL A 8 24.29 -11.76 -15.96
C VAL A 8 23.68 -12.20 -17.28
N CYS A 9 22.71 -13.09 -17.25
CA CYS A 9 21.99 -13.61 -18.40
C CYS A 9 20.50 -13.21 -18.33
N SER A 10 19.94 -12.84 -19.48
CA SER A 10 18.53 -12.51 -19.64
C SER A 10 18.07 -12.72 -21.08
N PHE A 11 16.77 -12.54 -21.35
CA PHE A 11 16.26 -12.46 -22.71
C PHE A 11 15.11 -11.48 -22.84
N HIS A 12 14.85 -11.05 -24.08
CA HIS A 12 13.68 -10.27 -24.43
C HIS A 12 13.10 -10.71 -25.77
N THR A 13 11.81 -10.49 -25.96
CA THR A 13 11.16 -10.58 -27.27
C THR A 13 11.49 -9.34 -28.12
N ALA A 14 11.34 -9.48 -29.43
CA ALA A 14 11.68 -8.45 -30.41
C ALA A 14 10.73 -7.23 -30.43
N ASP A 15 9.70 -7.19 -29.58
CA ASP A 15 8.77 -6.06 -29.52
C ASP A 15 9.36 -4.83 -28.80
N PRO A 16 8.86 -3.62 -29.10
CA PRO A 16 9.40 -2.39 -28.52
C PRO A 16 9.32 -2.34 -26.99
N TYR A 17 8.32 -2.98 -26.39
CA TYR A 17 8.11 -2.95 -24.93
C TYR A 17 9.24 -3.68 -24.21
N TYR A 18 9.50 -4.95 -24.55
CA TYR A 18 10.61 -5.70 -23.93
C TYR A 18 11.99 -5.27 -24.42
N THR A 19 12.10 -4.66 -25.60
CA THR A 19 13.36 -4.07 -26.07
C THR A 19 13.79 -2.90 -25.19
N GLY A 20 12.85 -2.00 -24.81
CA GLY A 20 13.16 -0.90 -23.90
C GLY A 20 13.66 -1.36 -22.53
N PHE A 21 13.08 -2.43 -21.98
CA PHE A 21 13.56 -3.06 -20.75
C PHE A 21 14.96 -3.66 -20.91
N ALA A 22 15.22 -4.34 -22.03
CA ALA A 22 16.53 -4.92 -22.31
C ALA A 22 17.62 -3.84 -22.37
N ASP A 23 17.34 -2.72 -23.03
CA ASP A 23 18.30 -1.62 -23.16
C ASP A 23 18.56 -0.95 -21.80
N ALA A 24 17.53 -0.79 -20.96
CA ALA A 24 17.68 -0.29 -19.60
C ALA A 24 18.51 -1.25 -18.71
N LEU A 25 18.27 -2.55 -18.81
CA LEU A 25 19.03 -3.56 -18.07
C LEU A 25 20.50 -3.57 -18.52
N ARG A 26 20.77 -3.57 -19.83
CA ARG A 26 22.14 -3.49 -20.38
C ARG A 26 22.87 -2.26 -19.87
N ALA A 27 22.25 -1.09 -19.98
CA ALA A 27 22.83 0.17 -19.51
C ALA A 27 23.15 0.14 -18.01
N GLY A 28 22.27 -0.46 -17.19
CA GLY A 28 22.49 -0.61 -15.75
C GLY A 28 23.66 -1.55 -15.41
N LEU A 29 23.80 -2.66 -16.14
CA LEU A 29 24.89 -3.62 -15.97
C LEU A 29 26.22 -3.05 -16.45
N ASP A 30 26.23 -2.34 -17.58
CA ASP A 30 27.41 -1.66 -18.10
C ASP A 30 27.93 -0.58 -17.16
N ALA A 31 27.02 0.22 -16.57
CA ALA A 31 27.37 1.23 -15.57
C ALA A 31 28.05 0.63 -14.33
N GLN A 32 27.73 -0.62 -14.00
CA GLN A 32 28.34 -1.37 -12.88
C GLN A 32 29.57 -2.19 -13.29
N GLY A 33 29.90 -2.24 -14.59
CA GLY A 33 30.99 -3.07 -15.11
C GLY A 33 30.73 -4.57 -14.97
N ILE A 34 29.47 -4.99 -15.07
CA ILE A 34 29.03 -6.39 -14.97
C ILE A 34 28.89 -6.98 -16.39
N PRO A 35 29.65 -8.05 -16.74
CA PRO A 35 29.48 -8.75 -18.00
C PRO A 35 28.07 -9.31 -18.15
N HIS A 36 27.49 -9.25 -19.35
CA HIS A 36 26.11 -9.69 -19.55
C HIS A 36 25.83 -10.31 -20.93
N ASP A 37 24.95 -11.31 -20.93
CA ASP A 37 24.43 -12.03 -22.09
C ASP A 37 22.90 -11.84 -22.16
N VAL A 38 22.46 -10.74 -22.79
CA VAL A 38 21.03 -10.42 -22.95
C VAL A 38 20.58 -10.78 -24.37
N HIS A 39 19.88 -11.92 -24.50
CA HIS A 39 19.51 -12.50 -25.79
C HIS A 39 18.20 -11.92 -26.35
N ARG A 40 18.19 -11.61 -27.65
CA ARG A 40 16.95 -11.27 -28.37
C ARG A 40 16.33 -12.53 -28.96
N LEU A 41 15.06 -12.78 -28.64
CA LEU A 41 14.29 -13.89 -29.20
C LEU A 41 13.21 -13.38 -30.17
N VAL A 42 13.02 -14.12 -31.26
CA VAL A 42 11.90 -13.94 -32.18
C VAL A 42 10.83 -14.95 -31.82
N LYS A 43 9.62 -14.45 -31.60
CA LYS A 43 8.46 -15.27 -31.27
C LYS A 43 7.99 -16.03 -32.52
N GLY A 44 7.78 -17.34 -32.41
CA GLY A 44 7.16 -18.13 -33.48
C GLY A 44 5.69 -17.74 -33.69
N PRO A 45 5.11 -18.07 -34.87
CA PRO A 45 3.72 -17.71 -35.19
C PRO A 45 2.70 -18.31 -34.21
N ASP A 46 3.00 -19.46 -33.61
CA ASP A 46 2.13 -20.17 -32.67
C ASP A 46 2.60 -20.12 -31.21
N ASP A 47 3.76 -19.50 -30.93
CA ASP A 47 4.26 -19.39 -29.56
C ASP A 47 3.33 -18.49 -28.76
N ASP A 48 3.03 -18.84 -27.51
CA ASP A 48 2.39 -17.92 -26.57
C ASP A 48 3.34 -17.44 -25.48
N TRP A 49 2.83 -16.69 -24.51
CA TRP A 49 3.65 -16.14 -23.43
C TRP A 49 4.33 -17.24 -22.58
N ALA A 50 3.65 -18.37 -22.34
CA ALA A 50 4.23 -19.48 -21.59
C ALA A 50 5.36 -20.16 -22.37
N ASP A 51 5.20 -20.30 -23.69
CA ASP A 51 6.22 -20.86 -24.59
C ASP A 51 7.47 -19.98 -24.67
N MET A 52 7.29 -18.66 -24.60
CA MET A 52 8.42 -17.73 -24.48
C MET A 52 9.07 -17.81 -23.09
N THR A 53 8.27 -17.85 -22.03
CA THR A 53 8.76 -17.84 -20.65
C THR A 53 9.61 -19.08 -20.33
N ARG A 54 9.21 -20.26 -20.80
CA ARG A 54 9.97 -21.50 -20.58
C ARG A 54 11.35 -21.52 -21.26
N ARG A 55 11.60 -20.68 -22.29
CA ARG A 55 12.92 -20.57 -22.95
C ARG A 55 14.02 -20.16 -21.99
N LYS A 56 13.68 -19.47 -20.89
CA LYS A 56 14.59 -19.12 -19.79
C LYS A 56 15.47 -20.29 -19.37
N VAL A 57 14.88 -21.47 -19.20
CA VAL A 57 15.58 -22.65 -18.67
C VAL A 57 16.74 -23.07 -19.58
N GLY A 58 16.48 -23.14 -20.89
CA GLY A 58 17.50 -23.49 -21.88
C GLY A 58 18.57 -22.41 -22.06
N ILE A 59 18.19 -21.13 -21.94
CA ILE A 59 19.12 -20.01 -22.05
C ILE A 59 20.08 -19.99 -20.85
N LEU A 60 19.57 -20.18 -19.63
CA LEU A 60 20.39 -20.25 -18.43
C LEU A 60 21.36 -21.44 -18.46
N ASP A 61 20.91 -22.60 -18.95
CA ASP A 61 21.73 -23.79 -19.19
C ASP A 61 22.85 -23.53 -20.22
N ALA A 62 22.54 -22.86 -21.32
CA ALA A 62 23.53 -22.46 -22.32
C ALA A 62 24.56 -21.48 -21.75
N ALA A 63 24.13 -20.48 -20.98
CA ALA A 63 25.02 -19.53 -20.32
C ALA A 63 25.95 -20.23 -19.31
N CYS A 64 25.43 -21.18 -18.54
CA CYS A 64 26.25 -22.00 -17.62
C CYS A 64 27.33 -22.82 -18.34
N ARG A 65 27.06 -23.31 -19.56
CA ARG A 65 28.07 -24.03 -20.37
C ARG A 65 29.06 -23.09 -21.05
N ALA A 66 28.61 -21.92 -21.49
CA ALA A 66 29.45 -20.93 -22.15
C ALA A 66 30.45 -20.28 -21.18
N HIS A 67 30.08 -20.18 -19.89
CA HIS A 67 30.91 -19.58 -18.84
C HIS A 67 31.15 -20.58 -17.69
N PRO A 68 31.95 -21.64 -17.92
CA PRO A 68 32.13 -22.71 -16.94
C PRO A 68 32.79 -22.22 -15.65
N ASP A 69 33.68 -21.24 -15.75
CA ASP A 69 34.51 -20.66 -14.70
C ASP A 69 33.88 -19.43 -14.00
N LYS A 70 32.69 -18.99 -14.41
CA LYS A 70 32.01 -17.82 -13.83
C LYS A 70 30.69 -18.17 -13.16
N LYS A 71 30.35 -17.44 -12.11
CA LYS A 71 28.97 -17.46 -11.56
C LYS A 71 28.01 -16.88 -12.59
N VAL A 72 26.88 -17.52 -12.79
CA VAL A 72 25.88 -17.09 -13.77
C VAL A 72 24.63 -16.62 -13.03
N PHE A 73 24.26 -15.37 -13.24
CA PHE A 73 23.04 -14.80 -12.69
C PHE A 73 21.95 -14.73 -13.74
N TRP A 74 20.74 -15.17 -13.42
CA TRP A 74 19.55 -14.86 -14.19
C TRP A 74 18.88 -13.61 -13.64
N ILE A 75 18.45 -12.70 -14.52
CA ILE A 75 17.59 -11.57 -14.18
C ILE A 75 16.51 -11.44 -15.26
N ASP A 76 15.24 -11.39 -14.86
CA ASP A 76 14.17 -11.07 -15.82
C ASP A 76 14.36 -9.67 -16.39
N VAL A 77 14.11 -9.50 -17.68
CA VAL A 77 14.48 -8.26 -18.37
C VAL A 77 13.74 -7.03 -17.86
N ASP A 78 12.54 -7.21 -17.31
CA ASP A 78 11.73 -6.16 -16.70
C ASP A 78 12.18 -5.81 -15.26
N CYS A 79 13.20 -6.50 -14.73
CA CYS A 79 13.82 -6.21 -13.44
C CYS A 79 15.07 -5.33 -13.60
N SER A 80 15.54 -4.73 -12.50
CA SER A 80 16.78 -3.93 -12.51
C SER A 80 17.58 -4.08 -11.23
N LEU A 81 18.89 -3.82 -11.34
CA LEU A 81 19.83 -3.78 -10.22
C LEU A 81 20.23 -2.34 -9.92
N VAL A 82 20.16 -1.94 -8.66
CA VAL A 82 20.69 -0.64 -8.20
C VAL A 82 22.22 -0.72 -8.09
N ASP A 83 22.71 -1.70 -7.33
CA ASP A 83 24.13 -2.04 -7.19
C ASP A 83 24.24 -3.48 -6.66
N LEU A 84 24.95 -4.38 -7.32
CA LEU A 84 25.04 -5.79 -6.89
C LEU A 84 25.97 -5.94 -5.67
N PRO A 85 25.44 -6.24 -4.45
CA PRO A 85 26.25 -6.23 -3.24
C PRO A 85 27.15 -7.47 -3.15
N ASP A 86 28.28 -7.35 -2.46
CA ASP A 86 29.27 -8.42 -2.28
C ASP A 86 28.66 -9.71 -1.68
N LEU A 87 27.72 -9.59 -0.73
CA LEU A 87 26.97 -10.72 -0.18
C LEU A 87 26.28 -11.59 -1.25
N VAL A 88 25.88 -10.97 -2.36
CA VAL A 88 25.18 -11.62 -3.46
C VAL A 88 26.17 -12.02 -4.55
N ALA A 89 27.09 -11.14 -4.95
CA ALA A 89 28.09 -11.45 -5.96
C ALA A 89 29.05 -12.57 -5.51
N ASP A 90 29.49 -12.52 -4.26
CA ASP A 90 30.51 -13.39 -3.68
C ASP A 90 29.92 -14.63 -2.97
N PHE A 91 28.64 -14.95 -3.21
CA PHE A 91 27.98 -16.12 -2.60
C PHE A 91 28.77 -17.42 -2.79
N SER A 92 28.79 -18.26 -1.75
CA SER A 92 29.53 -19.53 -1.74
C SER A 92 28.65 -20.76 -1.92
N ALA A 93 27.33 -20.61 -1.73
CA ALA A 93 26.37 -21.70 -1.90
C ALA A 93 26.29 -22.16 -3.37
N ASP A 94 25.69 -23.32 -3.64
CA ASP A 94 25.49 -23.78 -5.02
C ASP A 94 24.51 -22.86 -5.77
N VAL A 95 23.48 -22.37 -5.08
CA VAL A 95 22.45 -21.47 -5.62
C VAL A 95 22.14 -20.35 -4.63
N ILE A 96 21.90 -19.15 -5.16
CA ILE A 96 21.38 -18.00 -4.41
C ILE A 96 20.14 -17.42 -5.08
N GLY A 97 19.16 -16.93 -4.31
CA GLY A 97 17.99 -16.27 -4.89
C GLY A 97 16.96 -15.83 -3.84
N PHE A 98 15.83 -15.30 -4.29
CA PHE A 98 14.72 -14.96 -3.42
C PHE A 98 13.76 -16.14 -3.22
N GLN A 99 13.12 -16.22 -2.06
CA GLN A 99 12.00 -17.13 -1.86
C GLN A 99 10.79 -16.69 -2.70
N ARG A 100 10.00 -17.64 -3.20
CA ARG A 100 8.76 -17.38 -3.96
C ARG A 100 7.86 -16.33 -3.30
N GLY A 101 7.55 -15.29 -4.07
CA GLY A 101 6.76 -14.15 -3.65
C GLY A 101 7.49 -13.17 -2.74
N PHE A 102 8.82 -13.25 -2.67
CA PHE A 102 9.69 -12.47 -1.78
C PHE A 102 9.25 -12.62 -0.32
N ALA A 103 9.01 -13.87 0.06
CA ALA A 103 8.49 -14.22 1.37
C ALA A 103 9.56 -14.11 2.48
N ASP A 104 9.09 -13.93 3.71
CA ASP A 104 9.93 -13.81 4.90
C ASP A 104 10.59 -15.16 5.24
N PRO A 105 11.84 -15.19 5.75
CA PRO A 105 12.51 -16.43 6.15
C PRO A 105 11.73 -17.29 7.15
N LEU A 106 10.90 -16.70 8.02
CA LEU A 106 10.02 -17.45 8.94
C LEU A 106 8.87 -18.17 8.21
N SER A 107 8.71 -17.90 6.93
CA SER A 107 7.74 -18.52 6.03
C SER A 107 8.40 -19.32 4.90
N ILE A 108 9.69 -19.63 5.05
CA ILE A 108 10.47 -20.40 4.08
C ILE A 108 9.93 -21.82 3.89
N GLY A 109 10.07 -22.35 2.67
CA GLY A 109 9.71 -23.73 2.33
C GLY A 109 8.25 -23.95 1.88
N TYR A 110 7.86 -25.22 1.85
CA TYR A 110 6.63 -25.68 1.18
C TYR A 110 5.35 -25.57 1.99
N GLY A 111 5.44 -25.18 3.27
CA GLY A 111 4.25 -25.07 4.13
C GLY A 111 3.28 -23.96 3.70
N ARG A 112 3.74 -22.99 2.91
CA ARG A 112 2.91 -21.84 2.43
C ARG A 112 3.00 -21.58 0.93
N ARG A 113 3.98 -22.17 0.24
CA ARG A 113 4.23 -21.98 -1.18
C ARG A 113 4.36 -23.35 -1.85
N THR A 114 3.88 -23.46 -3.08
CA THR A 114 4.04 -24.68 -3.87
C THR A 114 5.39 -24.74 -4.58
N ARG A 115 6.11 -23.61 -4.61
CA ARG A 115 7.43 -23.40 -5.21
C ARG A 115 8.36 -22.74 -4.21
N PHE A 116 9.63 -23.11 -4.21
CA PHE A 116 10.62 -22.58 -3.29
C PHE A 116 11.16 -21.23 -3.75
N TRP A 117 11.60 -21.14 -5.00
CA TRP A 117 12.33 -19.99 -5.52
C TRP A 117 11.45 -19.01 -6.30
N GLU A 118 11.83 -17.74 -6.28
CA GLU A 118 11.32 -16.72 -7.20
C GLU A 118 12.13 -16.74 -8.51
N PRO A 119 11.53 -17.02 -9.67
CA PRO A 119 12.25 -17.26 -10.93
C PRO A 119 12.80 -15.98 -11.61
N CYS A 120 12.57 -14.79 -11.06
CA CYS A 120 13.01 -13.54 -11.68
C CYS A 120 14.46 -13.15 -11.36
N PHE A 121 15.07 -13.78 -10.34
CA PHE A 121 16.46 -13.57 -9.98
C PHE A 121 17.05 -14.84 -9.37
N PHE A 122 18.15 -15.32 -9.95
CA PHE A 122 18.87 -16.51 -9.52
C PHE A 122 20.36 -16.32 -9.72
N GLY A 123 21.19 -16.75 -8.77
CA GLY A 123 22.63 -16.93 -8.97
C GLY A 123 22.99 -18.41 -8.94
N ILE A 124 23.74 -18.86 -9.93
CA ILE A 124 24.19 -20.24 -10.12
C ILE A 124 25.71 -20.27 -10.00
N ASN A 125 26.21 -21.05 -9.05
CA ASN A 125 27.65 -21.16 -8.82
C ASN A 125 28.34 -22.05 -9.87
N THR A 126 29.67 -22.10 -9.84
CA THR A 126 30.50 -22.93 -10.71
C THR A 126 30.60 -24.39 -10.23
N THR A 127 29.98 -24.72 -9.09
CA THR A 127 30.04 -26.06 -8.50
C THR A 127 29.33 -27.10 -9.38
N PRO A 128 29.79 -28.36 -9.38
CA PRO A 128 29.13 -29.42 -10.15
C PRO A 128 27.63 -29.56 -9.82
N SER A 129 27.25 -29.45 -8.54
CA SER A 129 25.85 -29.55 -8.10
C SER A 129 24.98 -28.40 -8.64
N ALA A 130 25.48 -27.16 -8.62
CA ALA A 130 24.77 -26.01 -9.19
C ALA A 130 24.54 -26.16 -10.70
N ARG A 131 25.56 -26.63 -11.42
CA ARG A 131 25.47 -26.88 -12.87
C ARG A 131 24.54 -28.04 -13.20
N ASP A 132 24.58 -29.13 -12.43
CA ASP A 132 23.66 -30.28 -12.60
C ASP A 132 22.21 -29.90 -12.34
N PHE A 133 21.94 -29.00 -11.38
CA PHE A 133 20.59 -28.45 -11.14
C PHE A 133 20.02 -27.76 -12.39
N VAL A 134 20.78 -26.83 -13.00
CA VAL A 134 20.33 -26.13 -14.22
C VAL A 134 20.22 -27.08 -15.41
N ALA A 135 21.18 -27.98 -15.59
CA ALA A 135 21.16 -28.98 -16.66
C ALA A 135 19.97 -29.95 -16.52
N THR A 136 19.63 -30.35 -15.30
CA THR A 136 18.45 -31.18 -14.98
C THR A 136 17.17 -30.42 -15.33
N ALA A 137 17.03 -29.15 -14.94
CA ALA A 137 15.87 -28.33 -15.30
C ALA A 137 15.70 -28.23 -16.84
N ALA A 138 16.80 -28.01 -17.57
CA ALA A 138 16.77 -27.91 -19.03
C ALA A 138 16.48 -29.26 -19.71
N ALA A 139 16.94 -30.39 -19.15
CA ALA A 139 16.58 -31.71 -19.65
C ALA A 139 15.09 -32.02 -19.45
N LEU A 140 14.55 -31.68 -18.28
CA LEU A 140 13.12 -31.80 -17.98
C LEU A 140 12.29 -30.95 -18.95
N GLU A 141 12.68 -29.69 -19.15
CA GLU A 141 12.02 -28.78 -20.09
C GLU A 141 11.99 -29.34 -21.53
N ARG A 142 13.12 -29.82 -22.05
CA ARG A 142 13.24 -30.38 -23.41
C ARG A 142 12.43 -31.65 -23.62
N SER A 143 12.34 -32.49 -22.59
CA SER A 143 11.64 -33.78 -22.66
C SER A 143 10.14 -33.69 -22.38
N SER A 144 9.66 -32.55 -21.87
CA SER A 144 8.30 -32.38 -21.37
C SER A 144 7.33 -31.93 -22.45
N SER A 145 6.24 -32.69 -22.62
CA SER A 145 5.06 -32.28 -23.39
C SER A 145 4.08 -31.40 -22.60
N LEU A 146 4.38 -31.10 -21.32
CA LEU A 146 3.52 -30.28 -20.48
C LEU A 146 3.60 -28.80 -20.87
N LYS A 147 2.44 -28.13 -20.86
CA LYS A 147 2.35 -26.68 -20.98
C LYS A 147 2.59 -26.03 -19.63
N ALA A 148 3.85 -25.72 -19.35
CA ALA A 148 4.32 -25.15 -18.09
C ALA A 148 5.36 -24.04 -18.33
N THR A 149 5.50 -23.15 -17.35
CA THR A 149 6.48 -22.06 -17.33
C THR A 149 7.83 -22.52 -16.76
N ASP A 150 8.85 -21.69 -16.91
CA ASP A 150 10.21 -21.87 -16.37
C ASP A 150 10.24 -22.31 -14.90
N ASP A 151 9.44 -21.67 -14.05
CA ASP A 151 9.41 -21.92 -12.62
C ASP A 151 8.93 -23.32 -12.25
N TYR A 152 8.19 -24.00 -13.13
CA TYR A 152 7.84 -25.40 -12.96
C TYR A 152 9.07 -26.30 -13.06
N PHE A 153 9.90 -26.11 -14.09
CA PHE A 153 11.06 -26.94 -14.36
C PHE A 153 12.18 -26.72 -13.36
N PHE A 154 12.40 -25.47 -12.94
CA PHE A 154 13.32 -25.18 -11.84
C PHE A 154 12.85 -25.80 -10.53
N GLU A 155 11.55 -25.79 -10.25
CA GLU A 155 11.01 -26.42 -9.04
C GLU A 155 11.18 -27.96 -9.05
N GLU A 156 10.95 -28.63 -10.18
CA GLU A 156 11.16 -30.08 -10.29
C GLU A 156 12.65 -30.46 -10.17
N ALA A 157 13.53 -29.69 -10.80
CA ALA A 157 14.98 -29.87 -10.61
C ALA A 157 15.39 -29.62 -9.16
N TRP A 158 14.82 -28.61 -8.51
CA TRP A 158 15.08 -28.32 -7.11
C TRP A 158 14.63 -29.46 -6.20
N ARG A 159 13.41 -29.98 -6.37
CA ARG A 159 12.89 -31.12 -5.58
C ARG A 159 13.72 -32.39 -5.69
N THR A 160 14.36 -32.60 -6.83
CA THR A 160 15.18 -33.80 -7.08
C THR A 160 16.63 -33.65 -6.66
N ARG A 161 17.18 -32.42 -6.67
CA ARG A 161 18.60 -32.17 -6.42
C ARG A 161 18.91 -31.50 -5.08
N ALA A 162 17.95 -30.82 -4.46
CA ALA A 162 18.18 -29.99 -3.26
C ALA A 162 18.83 -30.73 -2.09
N ALA A 163 18.59 -32.04 -1.94
CA ALA A 163 19.18 -32.83 -0.86
C ALA A 163 20.72 -32.89 -0.90
N GLY A 164 21.32 -32.66 -2.06
CA GLY A 164 22.79 -32.62 -2.27
C GLY A 164 23.34 -31.22 -2.52
N MET A 165 22.57 -30.17 -2.26
CA MET A 165 22.93 -28.79 -2.58
C MET A 165 22.88 -27.89 -1.34
N SER A 166 23.82 -26.98 -1.26
CA SER A 166 23.78 -25.79 -0.41
C SER A 166 23.02 -24.67 -1.12
N PHE A 167 22.33 -23.82 -0.37
CA PHE A 167 21.63 -22.66 -0.94
C PHE A 167 21.70 -21.46 -0.01
N GLN A 168 21.64 -20.27 -0.60
CA GLN A 168 21.57 -18.99 0.10
C GLN A 168 20.27 -18.27 -0.28
N VAL A 169 19.53 -17.80 0.72
CA VAL A 169 18.31 -17.02 0.50
C VAL A 169 18.61 -15.55 0.71
N ILE A 170 18.25 -14.75 -0.28
CA ILE A 170 18.34 -13.30 -0.22
C ILE A 170 17.14 -12.77 0.60
N PRO A 171 17.37 -11.93 1.63
CA PRO A 171 16.28 -11.35 2.42
C PRO A 171 15.29 -10.58 1.53
N SER A 172 13.99 -10.69 1.82
CA SER A 172 12.95 -9.96 1.09
C SER A 172 13.13 -8.43 1.18
N ALA A 173 13.72 -7.94 2.27
CA ALA A 173 14.08 -6.53 2.47
C ALA A 173 15.15 -6.02 1.49
N ALA A 174 15.89 -6.91 0.79
CA ALA A 174 16.84 -6.51 -0.24
C ALA A 174 16.17 -6.12 -1.58
N VAL A 175 14.85 -6.29 -1.66
CA VAL A 175 14.03 -5.88 -2.80
C VAL A 175 13.55 -4.45 -2.57
N VAL A 176 13.89 -3.56 -3.49
CA VAL A 176 13.49 -2.15 -3.44
C VAL A 176 11.97 -2.05 -3.38
N GLY A 177 11.45 -1.40 -2.34
CA GLY A 177 10.01 -1.19 -2.14
C GLY A 177 9.25 -2.39 -1.57
N ARG A 178 9.94 -3.45 -1.10
CA ARG A 178 9.30 -4.54 -0.31
C ARG A 178 10.00 -4.71 1.05
N GLY A 179 9.22 -4.67 2.13
CA GLY A 179 9.70 -4.92 3.48
C GLY A 179 10.02 -3.65 4.27
N ALA A 180 10.46 -3.82 5.52
CA ALA A 180 10.99 -2.72 6.32
C ALA A 180 12.44 -2.43 5.91
N ASP A 181 12.86 -1.18 6.00
CA ASP A 181 14.28 -0.82 5.86
C ASP A 181 15.03 -1.37 7.09
N LEU A 182 15.81 -2.44 6.87
CA LEU A 182 16.49 -3.17 7.93
C LEU A 182 17.99 -2.82 7.91
N PRO A 183 18.56 -2.35 9.03
CA PRO A 183 19.99 -2.07 9.12
C PRO A 183 20.83 -3.27 8.66
N GLY A 184 21.75 -3.03 7.73
CA GLY A 184 22.69 -4.04 7.23
C GLY A 184 22.19 -4.90 6.06
N VAL A 185 20.98 -4.68 5.54
CA VAL A 185 20.48 -5.36 4.33
C VAL A 185 20.43 -4.36 3.16
N PRO A 186 21.39 -4.41 2.21
CA PRO A 186 21.37 -3.49 1.08
C PRO A 186 20.19 -3.79 0.14
N GLN A 187 19.42 -2.76 -0.18
CA GLN A 187 18.37 -2.85 -1.21
C GLN A 187 19.00 -2.74 -2.59
N PHE A 188 19.00 -3.83 -3.35
CA PHE A 188 19.67 -3.86 -4.64
C PHE A 188 18.81 -4.34 -5.81
N PHE A 189 17.77 -5.12 -5.54
CA PHE A 189 16.96 -5.74 -6.59
C PHE A 189 15.61 -5.04 -6.74
N ARG A 190 15.22 -4.68 -7.96
CA ARG A 190 13.89 -4.14 -8.25
C ARG A 190 13.14 -5.09 -9.17
N PHE A 191 11.98 -5.56 -8.69
CA PHE A 191 11.11 -6.48 -9.42
C PHE A 191 10.23 -5.76 -10.44
N GLY A 192 10.26 -6.20 -11.69
CA GLY A 192 9.35 -5.78 -12.75
C GLY A 192 7.97 -6.40 -12.63
N SER A 193 6.93 -5.70 -13.10
CA SER A 193 5.56 -6.25 -13.17
C SER A 193 5.10 -6.29 -14.62
N SER A 194 5.59 -7.25 -15.40
CA SER A 194 4.98 -7.57 -16.70
C SER A 194 3.54 -8.07 -16.51
N GLY A 195 2.57 -7.29 -17.01
CA GLY A 195 1.14 -7.40 -16.73
C GLY A 195 0.40 -8.67 -17.20
N ASN A 196 1.09 -9.70 -17.68
CA ASN A 196 0.47 -10.86 -18.36
C ASN A 196 0.26 -12.08 -17.44
N VAL A 197 0.86 -12.10 -16.24
CA VAL A 197 0.80 -13.24 -15.30
C VAL A 197 -0.65 -13.57 -14.89
N ALA A 198 -1.51 -12.56 -14.74
CA ALA A 198 -2.90 -12.75 -14.31
C ALA A 198 -3.78 -13.41 -15.39
N GLU A 199 -3.44 -13.28 -16.68
CA GLU A 199 -4.26 -13.74 -17.80
C GLU A 199 -3.99 -15.21 -18.18
N TYR A 200 -2.79 -15.73 -17.88
CA TYR A 200 -2.36 -17.07 -18.27
C TYR A 200 -2.24 -18.07 -17.13
N ARG A 201 -2.36 -17.64 -15.85
CA ARG A 201 -2.23 -18.49 -14.67
C ARG A 201 -3.14 -19.73 -14.69
N ASP A 202 -4.36 -19.61 -15.20
CA ASP A 202 -5.34 -20.70 -15.26
C ASP A 202 -5.22 -21.55 -16.55
N LYS A 203 -4.29 -21.21 -17.46
CA LYS A 203 -4.07 -21.86 -18.77
C LYS A 203 -2.79 -22.72 -18.81
N VAL A 204 -2.01 -22.74 -17.72
CA VAL A 204 -0.74 -23.48 -17.61
C VAL A 204 -0.73 -24.37 -16.36
N VAL A 205 -0.01 -25.49 -16.42
CA VAL A 205 0.08 -26.44 -15.30
C VAL A 205 0.79 -25.79 -14.09
N GLN A 206 0.24 -25.97 -12.89
CA GLN A 206 0.75 -25.44 -11.64
C GLN A 206 1.02 -26.56 -10.64
N HIS A 207 1.98 -26.36 -9.73
CA HIS A 207 2.23 -27.28 -8.62
C HIS A 207 1.09 -27.24 -7.59
N GLU A 208 0.60 -28.41 -7.19
CA GLU A 208 -0.35 -28.55 -6.08
C GLU A 208 0.36 -28.53 -4.70
N PRO A 209 -0.32 -28.07 -3.63
CA PRO A 209 0.23 -28.10 -2.27
C PRO A 209 0.53 -29.53 -1.81
N VAL A 210 1.70 -29.73 -1.20
CA VAL A 210 2.08 -31.02 -0.61
C VAL A 210 1.18 -31.30 0.60
N GLY A 211 0.38 -32.37 0.56
CA GLY A 211 -0.50 -32.81 1.66
C GLY A 211 -2.01 -32.56 1.46
N SER A 212 -2.50 -32.31 0.25
CA SER A 212 -3.92 -32.06 -0.04
C SER A 212 -4.82 -33.32 0.03
N GLY A 213 -4.98 -33.88 1.23
CA GLY A 213 -5.99 -34.89 1.54
C GLY A 213 -7.28 -34.31 2.17
N ALA A 214 -7.33 -33.02 2.50
CA ALA A 214 -8.48 -32.41 3.15
C ALA A 214 -9.25 -31.48 2.18
N ARG A 215 -10.49 -31.86 1.86
CA ARG A 215 -11.43 -31.00 1.12
C ARG A 215 -11.85 -29.82 2.01
N PRO A 216 -11.82 -28.57 1.51
CA PRO A 216 -12.30 -27.41 2.27
C PRO A 216 -13.82 -27.51 2.53
N GLY A 217 -14.22 -27.06 3.72
CA GLY A 217 -15.60 -27.16 4.21
C GLY A 217 -16.61 -26.32 3.41
N PRO A 218 -17.91 -26.63 3.51
CA PRO A 218 -18.95 -26.01 2.69
C PRO A 218 -19.05 -24.48 2.82
N ARG A 219 -18.67 -23.89 3.97
CA ARG A 219 -18.69 -22.43 4.19
C ARG A 219 -17.60 -21.67 3.40
N GLU A 220 -16.43 -22.26 3.17
CA GLU A 220 -15.34 -21.63 2.39
C GLU A 220 -15.59 -21.69 0.88
N ARG A 221 -16.34 -22.70 0.42
CA ARG A 221 -16.77 -22.81 -0.99
C ARG A 221 -17.76 -21.72 -1.37
N VAL A 222 -18.68 -21.36 -0.47
CA VAL A 222 -19.70 -20.32 -0.72
C VAL A 222 -19.06 -18.93 -0.82
N THR A 223 -18.07 -18.61 0.04
CA THR A 223 -17.37 -17.31 0.01
C THR A 223 -16.43 -17.18 -1.19
N THR A 224 -15.71 -18.25 -1.56
CA THR A 224 -14.75 -18.22 -2.67
C THR A 224 -15.45 -18.18 -4.04
N LEU A 225 -16.57 -18.88 -4.19
CA LEU A 225 -17.37 -18.86 -5.42
C LEU A 225 -18.07 -17.51 -5.58
N ALA A 226 -18.69 -16.98 -4.51
CA ALA A 226 -19.31 -15.66 -4.49
C ALA A 226 -18.31 -14.54 -4.79
N HIS A 227 -17.07 -14.67 -4.31
CA HIS A 227 -15.98 -13.70 -4.56
C HIS A 227 -15.55 -13.68 -6.05
N ARG A 228 -15.53 -14.84 -6.72
CA ARG A 228 -15.18 -14.92 -8.16
C ARG A 228 -16.32 -14.46 -9.07
N THR A 229 -17.57 -14.81 -8.76
CA THR A 229 -18.73 -14.36 -9.53
C THR A 229 -18.99 -12.87 -9.34
N ALA A 230 -18.87 -12.32 -8.12
CA ALA A 230 -19.05 -10.88 -7.89
C ALA A 230 -18.01 -10.04 -8.64
N LYS A 231 -16.73 -10.45 -8.64
CA LYS A 231 -15.66 -9.75 -9.35
C LYS A 231 -15.82 -9.83 -10.88
N ALA A 232 -16.26 -10.97 -11.40
CA ALA A 232 -16.51 -11.17 -12.83
C ALA A 232 -17.75 -10.41 -13.34
N VAL A 233 -18.83 -10.35 -12.55
CA VAL A 233 -20.05 -9.60 -12.88
C VAL A 233 -19.80 -8.09 -12.83
N HIS A 234 -19.03 -7.62 -11.85
CA HIS A 234 -18.69 -6.19 -11.72
C HIS A 234 -17.85 -5.68 -12.90
N HIS A 235 -17.00 -6.49 -13.54
CA HIS A 235 -16.22 -6.03 -14.70
C HIS A 235 -17.00 -6.00 -16.02
N ARG A 236 -18.09 -6.78 -16.14
CA ARG A 236 -18.89 -6.92 -17.38
C ARG A 236 -20.05 -5.93 -17.52
N LEU A 237 -20.36 -5.16 -16.48
CA LEU A 237 -21.45 -4.17 -16.50
C LEU A 237 -21.00 -2.83 -17.15
N PRO A 238 -21.89 -2.13 -17.89
CA PRO A 238 -21.65 -0.76 -18.37
C PRO A 238 -21.36 0.21 -17.22
N ALA A 239 -20.60 1.29 -17.47
CA ALA A 239 -20.15 2.23 -16.43
C ALA A 239 -21.29 2.76 -15.52
N GLY A 240 -22.45 3.10 -16.09
CA GLY A 240 -23.62 3.56 -15.31
C GLY A 240 -24.27 2.47 -14.44
N ALA A 241 -24.29 1.22 -14.91
CA ALA A 241 -24.87 0.08 -14.18
C ALA A 241 -23.93 -0.45 -13.08
N ARG A 242 -22.60 -0.37 -13.29
CA ARG A 242 -21.59 -0.66 -12.25
C ARG A 242 -21.75 0.25 -11.03
N ARG A 243 -22.06 1.53 -11.28
CA ARG A 243 -22.27 2.55 -10.24
C ARG A 243 -23.47 2.22 -9.38
N GLN A 244 -24.65 2.03 -9.99
CA GLN A 244 -25.87 1.66 -9.26
C GLN A 244 -25.71 0.35 -8.49
N ALA A 245 -25.00 -0.63 -9.04
CA ALA A 245 -24.71 -1.89 -8.36
C ALA A 245 -23.75 -1.72 -7.16
N ARG A 246 -22.72 -0.86 -7.28
CA ARG A 246 -21.79 -0.55 -6.19
C ARG A 246 -22.50 0.22 -5.07
N ASP A 247 -23.30 1.22 -5.42
CA ASP A 247 -24.06 2.02 -4.45
C ASP A 247 -25.13 1.16 -3.74
N ALA A 248 -25.79 0.26 -4.47
CA ALA A 248 -26.70 -0.73 -3.88
C ALA A 248 -25.95 -1.72 -2.96
N ALA A 249 -24.76 -2.18 -3.34
CA ALA A 249 -23.94 -3.05 -2.52
C ALA A 249 -23.44 -2.36 -1.23
N ASP A 250 -23.11 -1.06 -1.30
CA ASP A 250 -22.76 -0.23 -0.15
C ASP A 250 -23.95 -0.11 0.82
N ARG A 251 -25.15 0.23 0.32
CA ARG A 251 -26.39 0.31 1.13
C ARG A 251 -26.80 -1.03 1.76
N LEU A 252 -26.62 -2.12 1.03
CA LEU A 252 -26.93 -3.47 1.52
C LEU A 252 -25.89 -3.98 2.53
N GLY A 253 -24.75 -3.30 2.69
CA GLY A 253 -23.63 -3.73 3.53
C GLY A 253 -22.83 -4.89 2.92
N ILE A 254 -23.05 -5.20 1.65
CA ILE A 254 -22.31 -6.23 0.90
C ILE A 254 -20.87 -5.76 0.72
N THR A 255 -20.65 -4.47 0.51
CA THR A 255 -19.30 -3.90 0.44
C THR A 255 -18.56 -4.04 1.76
N HIS A 256 -19.22 -4.05 2.92
CA HIS A 256 -18.55 -4.42 4.17
C HIS A 256 -17.97 -5.82 4.12
N LEU A 257 -18.75 -6.80 3.64
CA LEU A 257 -18.31 -8.20 3.55
C LEU A 257 -17.20 -8.37 2.51
N LEU A 258 -17.12 -7.48 1.52
CA LEU A 258 -16.14 -7.50 0.43
C LEU A 258 -14.91 -6.60 0.66
N THR A 259 -15.02 -5.55 1.47
CA THR A 259 -13.99 -4.50 1.68
C THR A 259 -13.64 -4.25 3.13
N ALA A 260 -14.25 -4.97 4.08
CA ALA A 260 -13.69 -5.09 5.43
C ALA A 260 -12.27 -5.59 5.27
N SER A 261 -11.36 -4.64 5.34
CA SER A 261 -9.95 -4.93 5.40
C SER A 261 -9.77 -5.61 6.75
N ASP A 262 -9.66 -6.94 6.70
CA ASP A 262 -9.48 -7.78 7.88
C ASP A 262 -8.33 -7.18 8.70
N PRO A 263 -8.47 -6.88 10.00
CA PRO A 263 -7.37 -6.37 10.81
C PRO A 263 -6.13 -7.28 10.77
N VAL A 264 -6.27 -8.50 10.26
CA VAL A 264 -5.18 -9.46 10.04
C VAL A 264 -4.78 -9.64 8.57
N ALA A 265 -5.16 -8.74 7.67
CA ALA A 265 -4.88 -8.83 6.23
C ALA A 265 -3.36 -8.91 5.89
N GLY A 266 -2.50 -8.40 6.78
CA GLY A 266 -1.04 -8.50 6.67
C GLY A 266 -0.42 -9.67 7.45
N LEU A 267 -1.22 -10.49 8.15
CA LEU A 267 -0.73 -11.63 8.93
C LEU A 267 -0.76 -12.93 8.12
N PRO A 268 0.15 -13.88 8.40
CA PRO A 268 0.14 -15.20 7.79
C PRO A 268 -1.26 -15.85 7.80
N SER A 269 -1.71 -16.32 6.65
CA SER A 269 -3.04 -16.94 6.45
C SER A 269 -3.01 -18.47 6.55
N GLY A 270 -1.88 -19.07 6.92
CA GLY A 270 -1.69 -20.52 6.92
C GLY A 270 -2.49 -21.24 8.01
N GLY A 271 -2.81 -22.52 7.78
CA GLY A 271 -3.57 -23.37 8.71
C GLY A 271 -2.79 -23.87 9.93
N ASP A 272 -1.62 -23.29 10.22
CA ASP A 272 -0.87 -23.57 11.44
C ASP A 272 -1.64 -23.00 12.65
N ALA A 273 -1.78 -23.80 13.70
CA ALA A 273 -2.50 -23.44 14.93
C ALA A 273 -1.97 -22.13 15.54
N THR A 274 -0.66 -21.88 15.46
CA THR A 274 -0.04 -20.64 15.94
C THR A 274 -0.49 -19.43 15.14
N ALA A 275 -0.50 -19.54 13.80
CA ALA A 275 -0.96 -18.46 12.92
C ALA A 275 -2.45 -18.16 13.12
N VAL A 276 -3.27 -19.20 13.31
CA VAL A 276 -4.70 -19.06 13.63
C VAL A 276 -4.91 -18.35 14.97
N ALA A 277 -4.18 -18.76 16.02
CA ALA A 277 -4.25 -18.15 17.35
C ALA A 277 -3.84 -16.68 17.34
N ARG A 278 -2.73 -16.33 16.66
CA ARG A 278 -2.26 -14.94 16.53
C ARG A 278 -3.27 -14.06 15.79
N ARG A 279 -3.87 -14.56 14.70
CA ARG A 279 -4.95 -13.85 14.00
C ARG A 279 -6.16 -13.60 14.90
N ALA A 280 -6.56 -14.59 15.70
CA ALA A 280 -7.64 -14.44 16.66
C ALA A 280 -7.31 -13.43 17.77
N ALA A 281 -6.08 -13.44 18.28
CA ALA A 281 -5.58 -12.48 19.26
C ALA A 281 -5.64 -11.05 18.72
N VAL A 282 -5.14 -10.80 17.51
CA VAL A 282 -5.17 -9.47 16.88
C VAL A 282 -6.59 -8.97 16.65
N ARG A 283 -7.50 -9.83 16.14
CA ARG A 283 -8.92 -9.46 16.00
C ARG A 283 -9.54 -9.08 17.35
N THR A 284 -9.25 -9.86 18.39
CA THR A 284 -9.77 -9.61 19.74
C THR A 284 -9.22 -8.31 20.31
N MET A 285 -7.91 -8.07 20.16
CA MET A 285 -7.21 -6.87 20.59
C MET A 285 -7.78 -5.61 19.92
N VAL A 286 -7.87 -5.58 18.59
CA VAL A 286 -8.45 -4.43 17.86
C VAL A 286 -9.90 -4.18 18.27
N SER A 287 -10.68 -5.24 18.42
CA SER A 287 -12.08 -5.14 18.86
C SER A 287 -12.21 -4.65 20.30
N ALA A 288 -11.27 -5.01 21.19
CA ALA A 288 -11.20 -4.50 22.55
C ALA A 288 -10.85 -3.01 22.57
N GLY A 289 -9.88 -2.57 21.76
CA GLY A 289 -9.53 -1.17 21.59
C GLY A 289 -10.71 -0.32 21.15
N GLN A 290 -11.48 -0.78 20.16
CA GLN A 290 -12.71 -0.12 19.70
C GLN A 290 -13.82 -0.01 20.78
N ARG A 291 -13.73 -0.80 21.85
CA ARG A 291 -14.63 -0.76 23.02
C ARG A 291 -14.03 -0.04 24.23
N GLY A 292 -12.81 0.51 24.13
CA GLY A 292 -12.16 1.19 25.25
C GLY A 292 -11.53 0.27 26.29
N ASP A 293 -11.43 -1.04 26.00
CA ASP A 293 -10.89 -2.03 26.94
C ASP A 293 -9.38 -2.16 26.78
N LEU A 294 -8.64 -1.17 27.31
CA LEU A 294 -7.18 -1.10 27.20
C LEU A 294 -6.49 -2.31 27.86
N ALA A 295 -6.98 -2.77 29.01
CA ALA A 295 -6.43 -3.95 29.69
C ALA A 295 -6.47 -5.20 28.79
N ARG A 296 -7.56 -5.37 28.02
CA ARG A 296 -7.66 -6.48 27.06
C ARG A 296 -6.87 -6.25 25.79
N VAL A 297 -6.58 -5.00 25.40
CA VAL A 297 -5.63 -4.68 24.33
C VAL A 297 -4.23 -5.14 24.75
N GLU A 298 -3.77 -4.74 25.93
CA GLU A 298 -2.45 -5.09 26.48
C GLU A 298 -2.31 -6.59 26.68
N ALA A 299 -3.34 -7.26 27.25
CA ALA A 299 -3.34 -8.71 27.39
C ALA A 299 -3.27 -9.44 26.03
N GLY A 300 -3.93 -8.89 25.00
CA GLY A 300 -3.87 -9.41 23.64
C GLY A 300 -2.46 -9.32 23.04
N MET A 301 -1.78 -8.18 23.25
CA MET A 301 -0.41 -7.97 22.79
C MET A 301 0.59 -8.87 23.54
N ALA A 302 0.46 -8.97 24.86
CA ALA A 302 1.29 -9.87 25.68
C ALA A 302 1.15 -11.33 25.22
N ALA A 303 -0.06 -11.78 24.84
CA ALA A 303 -0.26 -13.12 24.29
C ALA A 303 0.42 -13.31 22.92
N VAL A 304 0.43 -12.27 22.07
CA VAL A 304 1.16 -12.29 20.80
C VAL A 304 2.66 -12.40 21.06
N GLU A 305 3.21 -11.61 21.98
CA GLU A 305 4.63 -11.62 22.36
C GLU A 305 5.08 -12.95 22.99
N ALA A 306 4.25 -13.53 23.86
CA ALA A 306 4.48 -14.84 24.46
C ALA A 306 4.51 -15.98 23.42
N ALA A 307 3.77 -15.83 22.33
CA ALA A 307 3.77 -16.75 21.18
C ALA A 307 4.90 -16.46 20.17
N GLY A 308 5.88 -15.63 20.53
CA GLY A 308 6.99 -15.17 19.70
C GLY A 308 6.91 -13.68 19.37
N GLY A 309 8.04 -13.04 19.04
CA GLY A 309 8.10 -11.60 18.77
C GLY A 309 7.00 -11.10 17.80
N PRO A 310 6.41 -9.91 18.04
CA PRO A 310 5.35 -9.41 17.20
C PRO A 310 5.88 -9.03 15.81
N SER A 311 5.08 -9.25 14.77
CA SER A 311 5.35 -8.74 13.43
C SER A 311 5.05 -7.24 13.35
N ALA A 312 5.51 -6.58 12.28
CA ALA A 312 5.19 -5.17 12.04
C ALA A 312 3.67 -4.93 11.93
N ALA A 313 2.93 -5.86 11.33
CA ALA A 313 1.48 -5.77 11.21
C ALA A 313 0.76 -5.94 12.57
N GLU A 314 1.27 -6.81 13.45
CA GLU A 314 0.75 -6.95 14.83
C GLU A 314 1.02 -5.69 15.66
N ARG A 315 2.23 -5.12 15.60
CA ARG A 315 2.56 -3.85 16.26
C ARG A 315 1.66 -2.71 15.78
N ALA A 316 1.49 -2.60 14.47
CA ALA A 316 0.61 -1.61 13.86
C ALA A 316 -0.86 -1.77 14.32
N ALA A 317 -1.34 -3.00 14.41
CA ALA A 317 -2.69 -3.29 14.90
C ALA A 317 -2.84 -2.97 16.40
N HIS A 318 -1.81 -3.23 17.21
CA HIS A 318 -1.77 -2.87 18.63
C HIS A 318 -1.79 -1.35 18.84
N GLU A 319 -1.03 -0.62 18.04
CA GLU A 319 -0.99 0.84 18.05
C GLU A 319 -2.37 1.43 17.72
N ALA A 320 -3.01 0.96 16.64
CA ALA A 320 -4.37 1.38 16.30
C ALA A 320 -5.40 0.99 17.38
N ALA A 321 -5.28 -0.20 17.99
CA ALA A 321 -6.14 -0.64 19.09
C ALA A 321 -6.00 0.29 20.31
N THR A 322 -4.78 0.68 20.64
CA THR A 322 -4.47 1.60 21.73
C THR A 322 -5.02 3.00 21.43
N ALA A 323 -4.89 3.48 20.19
CA ALA A 323 -5.47 4.75 19.76
C ALA A 323 -7.00 4.78 19.91
N TYR A 324 -7.71 3.73 19.48
CA TYR A 324 -9.16 3.64 19.69
C TYR A 324 -9.52 3.71 21.17
N ALA A 325 -8.79 2.98 22.02
CA ALA A 325 -9.05 2.97 23.45
C ALA A 325 -8.82 4.35 24.07
N HIS A 326 -7.75 5.03 23.67
CA HIS A 326 -7.45 6.39 24.11
C HIS A 326 -8.58 7.36 23.74
N TYR A 327 -9.02 7.38 22.49
CA TYR A 327 -10.09 8.28 22.05
C TYR A 327 -11.41 8.06 22.79
N LEU A 328 -11.72 6.82 23.15
CA LEU A 328 -12.94 6.51 23.91
C LEU A 328 -12.80 6.75 25.42
N ALA A 329 -11.58 6.70 25.96
CA ALA A 329 -11.33 6.87 27.39
C ALA A 329 -11.12 8.33 27.81
N VAL A 330 -10.54 9.16 26.94
CA VAL A 330 -10.19 10.55 27.25
C VAL A 330 -11.32 11.50 26.84
N GLY A 331 -11.94 12.13 27.83
CA GLY A 331 -12.98 13.13 27.64
C GLY A 331 -13.47 13.68 28.98
N ASP A 332 -14.37 14.66 28.94
CA ASP A 332 -14.90 15.35 30.13
C ASP A 332 -16.04 14.62 30.86
N GLY A 333 -16.23 13.33 30.55
CA GLY A 333 -17.27 12.48 31.15
C GLY A 333 -18.66 12.60 30.53
N ARG A 334 -18.87 13.51 29.56
CA ARG A 334 -20.11 13.55 28.77
C ARG A 334 -20.17 12.38 27.78
N GLU A 335 -21.37 12.14 27.24
CA GLU A 335 -21.60 11.07 26.26
C GLU A 335 -20.61 11.15 25.09
N PRO A 336 -19.91 10.03 24.75
CA PRO A 336 -18.95 10.00 23.66
C PRO A 336 -19.58 10.30 22.30
N LEU A 337 -18.84 11.00 21.45
CA LEU A 337 -19.25 11.31 20.08
C LEU A 337 -19.04 10.08 19.18
N PRO A 338 -20.10 9.46 18.61
CA PRO A 338 -19.94 8.40 17.64
C PRO A 338 -19.41 8.99 16.32
N LEU A 339 -18.24 8.55 15.88
CA LEU A 339 -17.57 9.05 14.68
C LEU A 339 -17.20 7.90 13.74
N SER A 340 -17.47 8.09 12.46
CA SER A 340 -17.03 7.22 11.39
C SER A 340 -15.78 7.78 10.71
N TRP A 341 -14.68 7.04 10.76
CA TRP A 341 -13.44 7.41 10.08
C TRP A 341 -12.71 6.19 9.51
N TRP A 342 -11.84 6.43 8.54
CA TRP A 342 -10.98 5.39 7.99
C TRP A 342 -9.72 5.28 8.83
N SER A 343 -9.19 4.09 9.07
CA SER A 343 -8.02 3.88 9.95
C SER A 343 -7.03 2.86 9.39
N ARG A 344 -7.17 2.50 8.10
CA ARG A 344 -6.47 1.36 7.49
C ARG A 344 -5.69 1.75 6.23
N PRO A 345 -4.58 1.04 5.92
CA PRO A 345 -3.97 -0.04 6.69
C PRO A 345 -3.40 0.47 8.02
N PHE A 346 -3.35 -0.38 9.04
CA PHE A 346 -2.78 0.01 10.34
C PHE A 346 -1.29 0.35 10.23
N PRO A 347 -0.77 1.28 11.05
CA PRO A 347 -1.47 2.00 12.13
C PRO A 347 -2.38 3.13 11.62
N GLY A 348 -2.39 3.40 10.31
CA GLY A 348 -3.15 4.47 9.66
C GLY A 348 -2.24 5.60 9.23
N ASN A 349 -2.70 6.39 8.25
CA ASN A 349 -1.98 7.60 7.84
C ASN A 349 -2.41 8.80 8.68
N PHE A 350 -1.61 9.87 8.70
CA PHE A 350 -1.89 11.10 9.43
C PHE A 350 -3.30 11.64 9.19
N GLY A 351 -3.74 11.67 7.94
CA GLY A 351 -5.06 12.19 7.55
C GLY A 351 -6.24 11.33 8.04
N ASP A 352 -6.04 10.03 8.17
CA ASP A 352 -7.06 9.08 8.66
C ASP A 352 -7.41 9.35 10.13
N TRP A 353 -6.47 9.86 10.92
CA TRP A 353 -6.63 10.09 12.36
C TRP A 353 -6.91 11.54 12.74
N LEU A 354 -6.98 12.46 11.76
CA LEU A 354 -7.34 13.87 12.03
C LEU A 354 -8.77 14.02 12.56
N SER A 355 -9.74 13.27 12.03
CA SER A 355 -11.14 13.39 12.46
C SER A 355 -11.31 13.16 13.97
N PRO A 356 -10.87 12.03 14.56
CA PRO A 356 -11.00 11.81 15.99
C PRO A 356 -10.15 12.79 16.82
N TYR A 357 -8.95 13.12 16.37
CA TYR A 357 -8.06 14.09 17.05
C TYR A 357 -8.72 15.46 17.20
N LEU A 358 -9.20 16.04 16.10
CA LEU A 358 -9.82 17.35 16.07
C LEU A 358 -11.13 17.39 16.85
N LEU A 359 -11.98 16.38 16.68
CA LEU A 359 -13.27 16.33 17.38
C LEU A 359 -13.10 16.20 18.89
N GLN A 360 -12.18 15.37 19.36
CA GLN A 360 -11.90 15.23 20.79
C GLN A 360 -11.40 16.55 21.36
N ALA A 361 -10.43 17.20 20.71
CA ALA A 361 -9.86 18.45 21.20
C ALA A 361 -10.85 19.63 21.19
N LEU A 362 -11.66 19.76 20.14
CA LEU A 362 -12.63 20.87 20.01
C LEU A 362 -13.84 20.68 20.92
N SER A 363 -14.32 19.45 21.06
CA SER A 363 -15.52 19.16 21.85
C SER A 363 -15.23 18.92 23.33
N GLY A 364 -14.03 18.47 23.69
CA GLY A 364 -13.67 17.97 25.02
C GLY A 364 -14.27 16.60 25.36
N ARG A 365 -14.99 15.97 24.44
CA ARG A 365 -15.67 14.67 24.65
C ARG A 365 -14.82 13.52 24.14
N ALA A 366 -15.03 12.34 24.73
CA ALA A 366 -14.53 11.10 24.17
C ALA A 366 -15.15 10.82 22.79
N VAL A 367 -14.45 10.07 21.95
CA VAL A 367 -14.84 9.75 20.58
C VAL A 367 -14.92 8.23 20.40
N ALA A 368 -16.08 7.74 19.97
CA ALA A 368 -16.37 6.33 19.77
C ALA A 368 -16.28 5.94 18.30
N TYR A 369 -15.45 4.94 17.98
CA TYR A 369 -15.29 4.45 16.61
C TYR A 369 -16.53 3.78 16.03
N LYS A 370 -16.88 4.19 14.81
CA LYS A 370 -17.82 3.51 13.92
C LYS A 370 -17.09 3.16 12.63
N ALA A 371 -17.13 1.89 12.23
CA ALA A 371 -16.49 1.50 10.98
C ALA A 371 -17.28 2.06 9.77
N PRO A 372 -16.64 2.74 8.80
CA PRO A 372 -17.34 3.35 7.66
C PRO A 372 -18.14 2.36 6.81
N THR A 373 -17.68 1.11 6.76
CA THR A 373 -18.37 0.04 6.02
C THR A 373 -19.46 -0.64 6.85
N ALA A 374 -19.56 -0.40 8.16
CA ALA A 374 -20.55 -1.04 9.00
C ALA A 374 -21.93 -0.42 8.82
N ARG A 375 -22.95 -1.27 8.67
CA ARG A 375 -24.34 -0.81 8.71
C ARG A 375 -24.63 -0.30 10.12
N THR A 376 -25.08 0.94 10.21
CA THR A 376 -25.50 1.56 11.47
C THR A 376 -26.79 2.33 11.27
N SER A 377 -27.72 2.16 12.20
CA SER A 377 -28.93 2.97 12.31
C SER A 377 -28.78 4.07 13.36
N SER A 378 -27.73 4.04 14.18
CA SER A 378 -27.48 5.06 15.18
C SER A 378 -26.87 6.32 14.55
N PRO A 379 -27.28 7.51 14.98
CA PRO A 379 -26.60 8.76 14.63
C PRO A 379 -25.08 8.66 14.80
N HIS A 380 -24.33 9.15 13.84
CA HIS A 380 -22.86 9.20 13.90
C HIS A 380 -22.30 10.32 13.00
N LEU A 381 -21.16 10.87 13.39
CA LEU A 381 -20.44 11.88 12.62
C LEU A 381 -19.69 11.24 11.45
N VAL A 382 -19.60 11.98 10.34
CA VAL A 382 -18.67 11.73 9.25
C VAL A 382 -17.94 13.04 8.97
N ALA A 383 -16.63 13.05 9.25
CA ALA A 383 -15.80 14.27 9.20
C ALA A 383 -14.42 13.98 8.62
N VAL A 384 -13.86 14.97 7.91
CA VAL A 384 -12.53 14.92 7.25
C VAL A 384 -12.43 13.75 6.24
N GLY A 385 -11.45 13.78 5.33
CA GLY A 385 -11.21 12.69 4.38
C GLY A 385 -12.23 12.57 3.24
N SER A 386 -11.91 11.75 2.23
CA SER A 386 -12.75 11.56 1.05
C SER A 386 -13.68 10.35 1.19
N ILE A 387 -14.38 10.28 2.33
CA ILE A 387 -15.21 9.15 2.74
C ILE A 387 -16.71 9.40 2.52
N GLY A 388 -17.09 10.44 1.76
CA GLY A 388 -18.49 10.80 1.47
C GLY A 388 -19.34 9.66 0.89
N ARG A 389 -18.73 8.71 0.18
CA ARG A 389 -19.40 7.49 -0.31
C ARG A 389 -20.03 6.64 0.80
N PHE A 390 -19.50 6.73 2.02
CA PHE A 390 -19.97 5.96 3.18
C PHE A 390 -20.99 6.72 4.03
N VAL A 391 -21.41 7.91 3.60
CA VAL A 391 -22.51 8.64 4.24
C VAL A 391 -23.79 7.82 4.11
N SER A 392 -24.56 7.77 5.20
CA SER A 392 -25.83 7.05 5.28
C SER A 392 -26.89 7.95 5.91
N ALA A 393 -28.16 7.55 5.84
CA ALA A 393 -29.27 8.30 6.44
C ALA A 393 -29.10 8.66 7.93
N SER A 394 -28.29 7.92 8.69
CA SER A 394 -28.00 8.20 10.11
C SER A 394 -26.75 9.07 10.32
N SER A 395 -26.08 9.50 9.25
CA SER A 395 -24.87 10.32 9.34
C SER A 395 -25.19 11.78 9.60
N VAL A 396 -24.37 12.42 10.45
CA VAL A 396 -24.22 13.87 10.55
C VAL A 396 -22.90 14.24 9.89
N VAL A 397 -22.98 15.01 8.80
CA VAL A 397 -21.86 15.28 7.91
C VAL A 397 -21.29 16.68 8.18
N VAL A 398 -19.98 16.75 8.39
CA VAL A 398 -19.23 18.01 8.55
C VAL A 398 -17.90 17.94 7.81
N GLY A 399 -17.79 18.73 6.74
CA GLY A 399 -16.54 18.99 6.03
C GLY A 399 -15.86 17.78 5.36
N THR A 400 -16.49 16.61 5.35
CA THR A 400 -16.03 15.46 4.55
C THR A 400 -16.24 15.72 3.06
N GLY A 401 -15.46 15.05 2.21
CA GLY A 401 -15.53 15.21 0.77
C GLY A 401 -15.73 13.90 0.01
N VAL A 402 -15.83 14.02 -1.30
CA VAL A 402 -15.90 12.87 -2.23
C VAL A 402 -14.53 12.57 -2.88
N SER A 403 -14.36 11.34 -3.36
CA SER A 403 -13.16 10.95 -4.14
C SER A 403 -13.37 11.16 -5.65
N GLU A 404 -14.63 11.17 -6.10
CA GLU A 404 -15.06 11.33 -7.49
C GLU A 404 -16.25 12.31 -7.50
N SER A 405 -16.36 13.18 -8.51
CA SER A 405 -17.41 14.22 -8.58
C SER A 405 -18.83 13.66 -8.75
N ASP A 406 -18.97 12.41 -9.17
CA ASP A 406 -20.25 11.71 -9.34
C ASP A 406 -20.49 10.66 -8.24
N THR A 407 -19.80 10.78 -7.11
CA THR A 407 -20.06 9.96 -5.92
C THR A 407 -21.47 10.24 -5.41
N TRP A 408 -22.29 9.20 -5.26
CA TRP A 408 -23.60 9.32 -4.63
C TRP A 408 -23.46 9.53 -3.11
N LEU A 409 -24.18 10.50 -2.55
CA LEU A 409 -24.30 10.72 -1.11
C LEU A 409 -25.75 10.53 -0.66
N ASP A 410 -25.97 10.00 0.54
CA ASP A 410 -27.31 9.74 1.05
C ASP A 410 -28.06 11.05 1.36
N PRO A 411 -29.13 11.40 0.63
CA PRO A 411 -29.83 12.67 0.81
C PRO A 411 -30.58 12.77 2.14
N ALA A 412 -30.81 11.64 2.82
CA ALA A 412 -31.48 11.62 4.13
C ALA A 412 -30.52 11.91 5.30
N ALA A 413 -29.22 11.98 5.06
CA ALA A 413 -28.24 12.37 6.07
C ALA A 413 -28.41 13.86 6.46
N ARG A 414 -27.90 14.24 7.62
CA ARG A 414 -27.91 15.63 8.10
C ARG A 414 -26.60 16.29 7.72
N TYR A 415 -26.64 17.29 6.84
CA TYR A 415 -25.45 17.99 6.37
C TYR A 415 -25.30 19.34 7.06
N VAL A 416 -24.26 19.50 7.87
CA VAL A 416 -23.89 20.78 8.51
C VAL A 416 -22.95 21.57 7.61
N SER A 417 -21.97 20.89 7.03
CA SER A 417 -21.07 21.41 5.99
C SER A 417 -20.50 20.27 5.18
N VAL A 418 -19.94 20.58 4.02
CA VAL A 418 -19.17 19.65 3.19
C VAL A 418 -17.80 20.22 2.87
N ARG A 419 -16.86 19.42 2.34
CA ARG A 419 -15.50 19.91 2.07
C ARG A 419 -15.48 21.17 1.21
N GLY A 420 -16.30 21.22 0.15
CA GLY A 420 -16.29 22.29 -0.82
C GLY A 420 -17.38 22.14 -1.89
N PRO A 421 -17.37 23.02 -2.91
CA PRO A 421 -18.45 23.13 -3.89
C PRO A 421 -18.62 21.90 -4.80
N VAL A 422 -17.57 21.10 -5.01
CA VAL A 422 -17.71 19.86 -5.81
C VAL A 422 -18.44 18.80 -5.01
N THR A 423 -18.13 18.67 -3.72
CA THR A 423 -18.90 17.77 -2.84
C THR A 423 -20.34 18.24 -2.71
N ALA A 424 -20.59 19.56 -2.61
CA ALA A 424 -21.95 20.11 -2.59
C ALA A 424 -22.72 19.83 -3.90
N ALA A 425 -22.06 19.94 -5.05
CA ALA A 425 -22.66 19.60 -6.34
C ALA A 425 -23.00 18.10 -6.43
N ALA A 426 -22.13 17.21 -5.93
CA ALA A 426 -22.39 15.77 -5.88
C ALA A 426 -23.59 15.45 -4.96
N LEU A 427 -23.72 16.15 -3.82
CA LEU A 427 -24.87 16.03 -2.93
C LEU A 427 -26.16 16.47 -3.62
N ARG A 428 -26.17 17.62 -4.28
CA ARG A 428 -27.31 18.12 -5.05
C ARG A 428 -27.72 17.14 -6.15
N ALA A 429 -26.75 16.60 -6.89
CA ALA A 429 -26.99 15.59 -7.92
C ALA A 429 -27.55 14.27 -7.35
N SER A 430 -27.26 13.98 -6.08
CA SER A 430 -27.82 12.83 -5.35
C SER A 430 -29.24 13.06 -4.83
N GLY A 431 -29.82 14.26 -5.03
CA GLY A 431 -31.12 14.68 -4.52
C GLY A 431 -31.09 15.18 -3.07
N GLY A 432 -29.90 15.51 -2.54
CA GLY A 432 -29.72 16.03 -1.19
C GLY A 432 -30.02 17.53 -1.06
N PRO A 433 -29.90 18.08 0.17
CA PRO A 433 -30.13 19.49 0.44
C PRO A 433 -29.05 20.36 -0.23
N ASP A 434 -29.38 21.64 -0.39
CA ASP A 434 -28.38 22.65 -0.76
C ASP A 434 -27.53 23.01 0.46
N VAL A 435 -26.22 22.91 0.32
CA VAL A 435 -25.25 23.17 1.39
C VAL A 435 -24.28 24.22 0.88
N GLU A 436 -24.27 25.39 1.52
CA GLU A 436 -23.40 26.51 1.18
C GLU A 436 -22.22 26.67 2.14
N ARG A 437 -22.24 25.92 3.25
CA ARG A 437 -21.17 25.94 4.27
C ARG A 437 -20.08 24.95 3.91
N PHE A 438 -18.83 25.42 3.81
CA PHE A 438 -17.70 24.63 3.34
C PHE A 438 -16.51 24.59 4.30
N GLY A 439 -15.62 23.64 4.06
CA GLY A 439 -14.30 23.57 4.68
C GLY A 439 -13.98 22.19 5.25
N ASP A 440 -12.71 21.79 5.17
CA ASP A 440 -12.21 20.55 5.75
C ASP A 440 -11.74 20.83 7.20
N PRO A 441 -12.24 20.12 8.23
CA PRO A 441 -11.85 20.34 9.62
C PRO A 441 -10.35 20.18 9.86
N GLY A 442 -9.61 19.47 8.98
CA GLY A 442 -8.15 19.42 8.99
C GLY A 442 -7.48 20.80 9.05
N ALA A 443 -8.13 21.85 8.51
CA ALA A 443 -7.62 23.21 8.55
C ALA A 443 -7.56 23.81 9.98
N LEU A 444 -8.29 23.23 10.95
CA LEU A 444 -8.31 23.68 12.35
C LEU A 444 -7.11 23.21 13.17
N LEU A 445 -6.15 22.48 12.59
CA LEU A 445 -4.98 21.97 13.30
C LEU A 445 -4.26 23.05 14.13
N ARG A 446 -4.03 24.25 13.57
CA ARG A 446 -3.38 25.36 14.31
C ARG A 446 -4.19 25.92 15.49
N ARG A 447 -5.51 25.67 15.55
CA ARG A 447 -6.38 26.06 16.68
C ARG A 447 -6.33 25.02 17.79
N VAL A 448 -6.25 23.75 17.42
CA VAL A 448 -6.19 22.62 18.36
C VAL A 448 -4.79 22.43 18.94
N LEU A 449 -3.75 22.60 18.12
CA LEU A 449 -2.35 22.50 18.52
C LEU A 449 -1.65 23.83 18.19
N PRO A 450 -1.75 24.85 19.05
CA PRO A 450 -1.19 26.17 18.76
C PRO A 450 0.34 26.14 18.81
N LEU A 451 0.97 26.03 17.65
CA LEU A 451 2.43 26.11 17.47
C LEU A 451 2.80 27.42 16.78
N GLU A 452 3.82 28.10 17.30
CA GLU A 452 4.42 29.25 16.63
C GLU A 452 5.48 28.80 15.63
N ARG A 453 5.43 29.36 14.43
CA ARG A 453 6.46 29.14 13.41
C ARG A 453 7.64 30.07 13.67
N GLY A 454 8.65 29.54 14.36
CA GLY A 454 9.89 30.24 14.69
C GLY A 454 10.97 30.11 13.60
N ALA A 455 12.24 30.16 14.02
CA ALA A 455 13.37 29.86 13.14
C ALA A 455 13.28 28.42 12.63
N THR A 456 13.34 28.27 11.31
CA THR A 456 13.29 26.97 10.65
C THR A 456 14.67 26.32 10.57
N ASN A 457 14.71 25.04 10.21
CA ASN A 457 15.90 24.20 10.25
C ASN A 457 16.78 24.27 8.99
N GLY A 458 16.41 25.08 7.98
CA GLY A 458 17.16 25.22 6.73
C GLY A 458 16.97 24.06 5.75
N ARG A 459 16.00 23.17 5.98
CA ARG A 459 15.81 21.91 5.26
C ARG A 459 14.41 21.81 4.64
N VAL A 460 14.27 20.85 3.73
CA VAL A 460 13.00 20.48 3.09
C VAL A 460 12.54 19.12 3.61
N ALA A 461 11.24 18.98 3.90
CA ALA A 461 10.65 17.68 4.23
C ALA A 461 9.90 17.11 3.04
N LEU A 462 10.19 15.87 2.63
CA LEU A 462 9.36 15.07 1.74
C LEU A 462 8.42 14.18 2.58
N VAL A 463 7.11 14.31 2.38
CA VAL A 463 6.10 13.43 3.00
C VAL A 463 5.24 12.78 1.94
N ARG A 464 5.39 11.47 1.74
CA ARG A 464 4.68 10.74 0.68
C ARG A 464 3.40 10.10 1.20
N HIS A 465 2.36 10.09 0.37
CA HIS A 465 1.19 9.25 0.62
C HIS A 465 1.62 7.78 0.73
N VAL A 466 0.93 6.96 1.53
CA VAL A 466 1.29 5.55 1.76
C VAL A 466 1.42 4.72 0.47
N ARG A 467 0.72 5.13 -0.60
CA ARG A 467 0.76 4.50 -1.93
C ARG A 467 1.95 4.93 -2.80
N HIS A 468 2.63 6.01 -2.42
CA HIS A 468 3.83 6.52 -3.05
C HIS A 468 5.10 6.19 -2.26
N ARG A 469 4.98 5.68 -1.03
CA ARG A 469 6.12 5.37 -0.14
C ARG A 469 7.13 4.40 -0.75
N ASP A 470 6.67 3.49 -1.61
CA ASP A 470 7.54 2.46 -2.18
C ASP A 470 8.20 2.91 -3.50
N LEU A 471 7.98 4.16 -3.93
CA LEU A 471 8.63 4.74 -5.11
C LEU A 471 10.12 5.05 -4.82
N PRO A 472 11.05 4.80 -5.74
CA PRO A 472 12.48 4.99 -5.48
C PRO A 472 12.91 6.44 -5.77
N THR A 473 12.55 7.36 -4.88
CA THR A 473 12.91 8.78 -5.02
C THR A 473 14.37 9.04 -4.67
N ILE A 474 15.05 9.86 -5.47
CA ILE A 474 16.39 10.37 -5.17
C ILE A 474 16.24 11.80 -4.63
N LEU A 475 16.71 12.03 -3.41
CA LEU A 475 16.53 13.31 -2.72
C LEU A 475 17.76 14.22 -2.93
N PRO A 476 17.55 15.55 -3.05
CA PRO A 476 18.66 16.51 -2.97
C PRO A 476 19.22 16.59 -1.56
N GLU A 477 20.46 17.08 -1.45
CA GLU A 477 21.06 17.41 -0.17
C GLU A 477 20.19 18.43 0.59
N GLY A 478 20.06 18.27 1.91
CA GLY A 478 19.18 19.12 2.72
C GLY A 478 17.69 18.75 2.66
N THR A 479 17.32 17.62 2.07
CA THR A 479 15.95 17.08 2.12
C THR A 479 15.86 15.84 3.00
N ASP A 480 14.94 15.85 3.96
CA ASP A 480 14.59 14.71 4.79
C ASP A 480 13.32 14.04 4.28
N GLU A 481 13.24 12.72 4.41
CA GLU A 481 11.98 12.01 4.20
C GLU A 481 11.32 11.66 5.54
N LEU A 482 10.06 12.06 5.69
CA LEU A 482 9.25 11.76 6.88
C LEU A 482 8.13 10.79 6.53
N SER A 483 7.83 9.89 7.48
CA SER A 483 6.69 8.98 7.38
C SER A 483 5.37 9.72 7.53
N VAL A 484 4.40 9.42 6.66
CA VAL A 484 3.01 9.89 6.80
C VAL A 484 2.20 9.05 7.81
N LEU A 485 2.76 7.97 8.35
CA LEU A 485 2.07 7.13 9.33
C LEU A 485 2.09 7.81 10.69
N ALA A 486 0.91 8.21 11.16
CA ALA A 486 0.70 8.80 12.47
C ALA A 486 -0.67 8.34 12.97
N GLY A 487 -0.67 7.25 13.76
CA GLY A 487 -1.88 6.52 14.17
C GLY A 487 -2.46 6.93 15.53
N THR A 488 -1.68 7.66 16.31
CA THR A 488 -2.01 8.07 17.69
C THR A 488 -2.01 9.59 17.81
N PRO A 489 -2.70 10.18 18.81
CA PRO A 489 -2.65 11.62 19.07
C PRO A 489 -1.22 12.16 19.18
N GLY A 490 -0.35 11.48 19.94
CA GLY A 490 1.04 11.90 20.12
C GLY A 490 1.81 11.94 18.79
N GLN A 491 1.66 10.94 17.93
CA GLN A 491 2.31 10.94 16.61
C GLN A 491 1.76 12.01 15.67
N VAL A 492 0.45 12.31 15.76
CA VAL A 492 -0.15 13.43 15.01
C VAL A 492 0.52 14.74 15.44
N GLU A 493 0.65 14.97 16.75
CA GLU A 493 1.32 16.16 17.29
C GLU A 493 2.81 16.22 16.92
N ASP A 494 3.52 15.10 17.04
CA ASP A 494 4.94 15.01 16.71
C ASP A 494 5.21 15.30 15.24
N LEU A 495 4.40 14.74 14.33
CA LEU A 495 4.52 15.01 12.90
C LEU A 495 4.27 16.50 12.62
N VAL A 496 3.22 17.10 13.19
CA VAL A 496 2.93 18.53 12.99
C VAL A 496 4.04 19.41 13.55
N ARG A 497 4.53 19.13 14.76
CA ARG A 497 5.65 19.86 15.39
C ARG A 497 6.92 19.76 14.55
N THR A 498 7.16 18.59 13.98
CA THR A 498 8.27 18.35 13.06
C THR A 498 8.10 19.19 11.79
N LEU A 499 6.95 19.17 11.14
CA LEU A 499 6.67 19.92 9.91
C LEU A 499 6.86 21.43 10.08
N VAL A 500 6.40 22.01 11.18
CA VAL A 500 6.53 23.46 11.46
C VAL A 500 7.99 23.92 11.51
N SER A 501 8.93 23.01 11.81
CA SER A 501 10.37 23.32 11.85
C SER A 501 11.04 23.43 10.48
N TYR A 502 10.41 22.95 9.39
CA TYR A 502 11.01 22.96 8.05
C TYR A 502 10.78 24.29 7.32
N ASP A 503 11.72 24.62 6.44
CA ASP A 503 11.60 25.77 5.53
C ASP A 503 10.45 25.54 4.55
N ARG A 504 10.31 24.29 4.08
CA ARG A 504 9.38 23.87 3.05
C ARG A 504 9.01 22.39 3.18
N VAL A 505 7.79 22.04 2.78
CA VAL A 505 7.30 20.66 2.70
C VAL A 505 6.95 20.32 1.24
N VAL A 506 7.41 19.18 0.76
CA VAL A 506 6.97 18.57 -0.50
C VAL A 506 6.11 17.37 -0.15
N THR A 507 4.88 17.29 -0.67
CA THR A 507 3.96 16.23 -0.26
C THR A 507 3.10 15.70 -1.39
N SER A 508 2.80 14.41 -1.32
CA SER A 508 1.73 13.78 -2.12
C SER A 508 0.51 13.37 -1.30
N ALA A 509 0.50 13.73 -0.01
CA ALA A 509 -0.59 13.44 0.93
C ALA A 509 -1.41 14.70 1.20
N MET A 510 -2.70 14.68 0.84
CA MET A 510 -3.61 15.81 0.97
C MET A 510 -3.64 16.43 2.37
N HIS A 511 -3.75 15.63 3.44
CA HIS A 511 -3.85 16.19 4.78
C HIS A 511 -2.53 16.77 5.31
N VAL A 512 -1.39 16.38 4.73
CA VAL A 512 -0.12 17.07 5.00
C VAL A 512 -0.13 18.46 4.37
N LEU A 513 -0.65 18.61 3.14
CA LEU A 513 -0.90 19.93 2.55
C LEU A 513 -1.87 20.76 3.39
N VAL A 514 -2.99 20.17 3.84
CA VAL A 514 -3.97 20.84 4.70
C VAL A 514 -3.30 21.33 6.00
N ALA A 515 -2.44 20.51 6.62
CA ALA A 515 -1.65 20.93 7.78
C ALA A 515 -0.72 22.09 7.44
N CYS A 516 0.00 22.02 6.30
CA CYS A 516 0.86 23.11 5.87
C CYS A 516 0.09 24.43 5.70
N GLN A 517 -1.09 24.40 5.08
CA GLN A 517 -1.95 25.58 4.90
C GLN A 517 -2.63 26.03 6.20
N SER A 518 -2.80 25.13 7.17
CA SER A 518 -3.24 25.50 8.52
C SER A 518 -2.17 26.34 9.23
N TYR A 519 -0.89 25.99 9.13
CA TYR A 519 0.20 26.71 9.82
C TYR A 519 0.91 27.78 8.96
N GLY A 520 0.63 27.86 7.66
CA GLY A 520 1.36 28.72 6.72
C GLY A 520 2.79 28.22 6.47
N ILE A 521 2.97 26.90 6.32
CA ILE A 521 4.23 26.27 5.92
C ILE A 521 4.27 26.23 4.38
N PRO A 522 5.33 26.74 3.72
CA PRO A 522 5.49 26.64 2.28
C PRO A 522 5.41 25.20 1.82
N CYS A 523 4.50 24.91 0.90
CA CYS A 523 4.17 23.54 0.52
C CYS A 523 4.12 23.36 -1.00
N ALA A 524 4.76 22.30 -1.50
CA ALA A 524 4.60 21.84 -2.87
C ALA A 524 3.78 20.55 -2.90
N LEU A 525 2.62 20.58 -3.55
CA LEU A 525 1.80 19.39 -3.78
C LEU A 525 2.25 18.68 -5.06
N VAL A 526 2.73 17.44 -4.93
CA VAL A 526 3.26 16.65 -6.04
C VAL A 526 2.58 15.30 -6.18
N THR A 527 2.68 14.73 -7.37
CA THR A 527 2.49 13.31 -7.66
C THR A 527 3.66 12.83 -8.52
N PHE A 528 3.86 11.52 -8.65
CA PHE A 528 5.03 10.99 -9.33
C PHE A 528 4.66 10.42 -10.70
N ALA A 529 5.50 10.70 -11.70
CA ALA A 529 5.33 10.21 -13.07
C ALA A 529 5.21 8.68 -13.10
N GLY A 530 4.16 8.16 -13.72
CA GLY A 530 3.86 6.73 -13.79
C GLY A 530 3.17 6.14 -12.55
N ALA A 531 2.84 6.96 -11.55
CA ALA A 531 2.11 6.59 -10.35
C ALA A 531 0.96 7.55 -10.02
N GLU A 532 0.50 8.34 -10.98
CA GLU A 532 -0.50 9.41 -10.81
C GLU A 532 -1.82 8.87 -10.23
N ASP A 533 -2.25 7.69 -10.70
CA ASP A 533 -3.49 7.03 -10.28
C ASP A 533 -3.35 6.18 -8.99
N ALA A 534 -2.15 6.15 -8.38
CA ALA A 534 -1.91 5.33 -7.19
C ALA A 534 -2.66 5.85 -5.95
N VAL A 535 -2.94 7.15 -5.91
CA VAL A 535 -3.76 7.80 -4.87
C VAL A 535 -5.22 7.82 -5.33
N HIS A 536 -6.13 7.28 -4.51
CA HIS A 536 -7.53 7.15 -4.88
C HIS A 536 -8.22 8.50 -5.16
N GLY A 537 -8.99 8.53 -6.25
CA GLY A 537 -9.82 9.64 -6.71
C GLY A 537 -9.30 10.31 -7.99
N THR A 538 -10.14 11.12 -8.64
CA THR A 538 -9.81 11.83 -9.89
C THR A 538 -9.01 13.12 -9.69
N GLY A 539 -8.35 13.28 -8.53
CA GLY A 539 -7.71 14.54 -8.12
C GLY A 539 -8.69 15.64 -7.63
N VAL A 540 -10.01 15.43 -7.76
CA VAL A 540 -11.06 16.41 -7.39
C VAL A 540 -10.92 16.94 -5.97
N LYS A 541 -10.48 16.11 -5.02
CA LYS A 541 -10.39 16.45 -3.60
C LYS A 541 -9.51 17.69 -3.29
N TYR A 542 -8.46 17.93 -4.07
CA TYR A 542 -7.54 19.05 -3.84
C TYR A 542 -8.21 20.38 -4.20
N GLY A 543 -8.74 20.47 -5.42
CA GLY A 543 -9.50 21.63 -5.89
C GLY A 543 -10.78 21.88 -5.09
N ASP A 544 -11.45 20.82 -4.62
CA ASP A 544 -12.62 20.93 -3.75
C ASP A 544 -12.27 21.57 -2.41
N TYR A 545 -11.18 21.13 -1.78
CA TYR A 545 -10.69 21.67 -0.52
C TYR A 545 -10.30 23.15 -0.62
N VAL A 546 -9.40 23.53 -1.53
CA VAL A 546 -8.90 24.92 -1.60
C VAL A 546 -10.02 25.93 -1.88
N ARG A 547 -11.05 25.54 -2.67
CA ARG A 547 -12.25 26.37 -2.84
C ARG A 547 -13.12 26.41 -1.59
N GLY A 548 -13.24 25.29 -0.89
CA GLY A 548 -14.01 25.20 0.34
C GLY A 548 -13.43 26.04 1.48
N VAL A 549 -12.10 26.24 1.52
CA VAL A 549 -11.43 27.10 2.51
C VAL A 549 -11.06 28.49 1.98
N GLY A 550 -11.65 28.91 0.85
CA GLY A 550 -11.53 30.29 0.37
C GLY A 550 -10.19 30.67 -0.27
N LEU A 551 -9.30 29.72 -0.55
CA LEU A 551 -7.99 29.97 -1.19
C LEU A 551 -8.09 30.22 -2.71
N GLY A 552 -9.29 30.13 -3.31
CA GLY A 552 -9.60 30.67 -4.65
C GLY A 552 -8.91 30.05 -5.86
N MET A 553 -8.00 29.08 -5.69
CA MET A 553 -7.17 28.52 -6.75
C MET A 553 -7.68 27.17 -7.28
N SER A 554 -7.27 26.83 -8.50
CA SER A 554 -7.29 25.44 -8.98
C SER A 554 -6.01 24.76 -8.50
N LEU A 555 -6.15 23.72 -7.66
CA LEU A 555 -5.01 22.96 -7.16
C LEU A 555 -5.04 21.53 -7.71
N THR A 556 -3.99 21.18 -8.43
CA THR A 556 -3.71 19.82 -8.89
C THR A 556 -2.27 19.46 -8.55
N PRO A 557 -1.98 18.23 -8.10
CA PRO A 557 -0.59 17.82 -7.84
C PRO A 557 0.28 17.96 -9.09
N ALA A 558 1.43 18.59 -8.95
CA ALA A 558 2.41 18.66 -10.02
C ALA A 558 3.03 17.27 -10.26
N VAL A 559 3.05 16.81 -11.51
CA VAL A 559 3.68 15.53 -11.87
C VAL A 559 5.19 15.72 -11.92
N VAL A 560 5.93 15.03 -11.06
CA VAL A 560 7.38 15.11 -10.95
C VAL A 560 8.05 13.76 -11.21
N GLY A 561 9.31 13.79 -11.64
CA GLY A 561 10.12 12.58 -11.74
C GLY A 561 10.51 12.00 -10.37
N LEU A 562 11.14 10.84 -10.38
CA LEU A 562 11.65 10.20 -9.15
C LEU A 562 12.97 10.82 -8.68
N ASP A 563 13.74 11.47 -9.57
CA ASP A 563 14.95 12.20 -9.19
C ASP A 563 14.62 13.65 -8.84
N LEU A 564 14.42 13.92 -7.55
CA LEU A 564 14.04 15.24 -7.03
C LEU A 564 15.22 16.23 -7.02
N ARG A 565 16.45 15.79 -7.28
CA ARG A 565 17.60 16.70 -7.43
C ARG A 565 17.48 17.62 -8.65
N ARG A 566 16.65 17.22 -9.61
CA ARG A 566 16.38 17.96 -10.85
C ARG A 566 15.11 18.81 -10.77
N LEU A 567 14.43 18.78 -9.63
CA LEU A 567 13.17 19.47 -9.44
C LEU A 567 13.43 20.88 -8.92
N ASP A 568 13.00 21.87 -9.69
CA ASP A 568 12.85 23.22 -9.17
C ASP A 568 11.58 23.30 -8.33
N LEU A 569 11.74 23.51 -7.02
CA LEU A 569 10.65 23.54 -6.06
C LEU A 569 9.98 24.91 -5.97
N ASP A 570 10.66 25.99 -6.35
CA ASP A 570 10.14 27.35 -6.20
C ASP A 570 8.83 27.58 -6.97
N PRO A 571 8.66 27.18 -8.25
CA PRO A 571 7.40 27.38 -8.97
C PRO A 571 6.28 26.46 -8.49
N LEU A 572 6.59 25.42 -7.70
CA LEU A 572 5.62 24.46 -7.19
C LEU A 572 5.16 24.76 -5.77
N THR A 573 5.88 25.64 -5.07
CA THR A 573 5.66 25.91 -3.65
C THR A 573 4.68 27.07 -3.51
N THR A 574 3.66 26.88 -2.68
CA THR A 574 2.79 27.98 -2.24
C THR A 574 2.93 28.19 -0.74
N ASP A 575 2.80 29.43 -0.29
CA ASP A 575 2.78 29.85 1.12
C ASP A 575 1.35 30.12 1.61
N ASP A 576 0.37 29.50 0.95
CA ASP A 576 -1.05 29.65 1.23
C ASP A 576 -1.35 29.38 2.71
N ARG A 577 -2.21 30.23 3.27
CA ARG A 577 -2.67 30.10 4.64
C ARG A 577 -4.16 30.34 4.73
N VAL A 578 -4.89 29.40 5.33
CA VAL A 578 -6.33 29.55 5.57
C VAL A 578 -6.56 30.71 6.53
N ASP A 579 -7.45 31.63 6.19
CA ASP A 579 -7.75 32.81 7.01
C ASP A 579 -8.54 32.45 8.29
N ASP A 580 -8.45 33.30 9.31
CA ASP A 580 -9.08 33.03 10.60
C ASP A 580 -10.60 33.05 10.55
N ARG A 581 -11.23 33.82 9.65
CA ARG A 581 -12.69 33.86 9.51
C ARG A 581 -13.21 32.54 8.94
N THR A 582 -12.54 32.00 7.94
CA THR A 582 -12.82 30.66 7.43
C THR A 582 -12.64 29.62 8.54
N LEU A 583 -11.59 29.73 9.35
CA LEU A 583 -11.42 28.81 10.48
C LEU A 583 -12.55 28.90 11.50
N ASP A 584 -13.01 30.11 11.84
CA ASP A 584 -14.12 30.29 12.77
C ASP A 584 -15.41 29.62 12.24
N ASP A 585 -15.67 29.72 10.93
CA ASP A 585 -16.81 29.06 10.29
C ASP A 585 -16.70 27.53 10.30
N VAL A 586 -15.51 26.99 10.02
CA VAL A 586 -15.26 25.53 10.07
C VAL A 586 -15.36 25.02 11.51
N GLU A 587 -14.86 25.76 12.49
CA GLU A 587 -14.95 25.40 13.91
C GLU A 587 -16.40 25.37 14.39
N ASP A 588 -17.20 26.38 14.06
CA ASP A 588 -18.62 26.42 14.41
C ASP A 588 -19.41 25.30 13.73
N ALA A 589 -19.07 24.94 12.49
CA ALA A 589 -19.67 23.77 11.81
C ALA A 589 -19.37 22.46 12.56
N VAL A 590 -18.13 22.28 13.04
CA VAL A 590 -17.72 21.10 13.81
C VAL A 590 -18.45 21.03 15.15
N ARG A 591 -18.56 22.16 15.87
CA ARG A 591 -19.31 22.24 17.14
C ARG A 591 -20.79 21.94 16.93
N THR A 592 -21.40 22.56 15.91
CA THR A 592 -22.79 22.31 15.53
C THR A 592 -23.03 20.82 15.25
N ALA A 593 -22.17 20.19 14.45
CA ALA A 593 -22.30 18.76 14.13
C ALA A 593 -22.18 17.87 15.38
N ALA A 594 -21.24 18.18 16.28
CA ALA A 594 -21.05 17.43 17.52
C ALA A 594 -22.26 17.51 18.47
N ASP A 595 -22.96 18.63 18.53
CA ASP A 595 -24.21 18.74 19.30
C ASP A 595 -25.37 18.04 18.57
N LEU A 596 -25.40 18.17 17.24
CA LEU A 596 -26.46 17.63 16.39
C LEU A 596 -26.52 16.10 16.42
N VAL A 597 -25.37 15.41 16.45
CA VAL A 597 -25.30 13.94 16.43
C VAL A 597 -25.87 13.28 17.69
N LEU A 598 -25.84 13.99 18.81
CA LEU A 598 -26.40 13.51 20.08
C LEU A 598 -27.89 13.82 20.23
N THR A 599 -28.45 14.65 19.35
CA THR A 599 -29.87 14.96 19.34
C THR A 599 -30.62 13.87 18.55
N PRO A 600 -31.64 13.21 19.13
CA PRO A 600 -32.47 12.26 18.39
C PRO A 600 -33.03 12.92 17.12
N ALA A 601 -32.98 12.21 15.99
CA ALA A 601 -33.71 12.64 14.81
C ALA A 601 -35.19 12.71 15.18
N GLY A 602 -35.79 13.91 15.13
CA GLY A 602 -37.20 14.10 15.44
C GLY A 602 -38.08 13.16 14.61
N VAL A 603 -39.09 12.59 15.27
CA VAL A 603 -40.13 11.71 14.72
C VAL A 603 -40.87 12.38 13.57
#